data_AF-A0A965PRX1-F1
#
_entry.id   AF-A0A965PRX1-F1
#
_cell.length_a   1.000
_cell.length_b   1.000
_cell.length_c   1.000
_cell.angle_alpha   90.00
_cell.angle_beta   90.00
_cell.angle_gamma   90.00
#
_symmetry.space_group_name_H-M   'P 1'
#
loop_
_entity.id
_entity.type
_entity.pdbx_description
1 polymer ?
#
loop_
_entity_poly.entity_id
_entity_poly.type
_entity_poly.pdbx_seq_one_letter_code
_entity_poly.pdbx_strand_id
1 'polypeptide(L)'
;MLGNKDSIIYLAVSDGKIVRRVKEPTANSRQRTTKEGKTVHEELYDYATGLITDITTRENDYGKFWNVVMTDGSATYVLQFKYSGGNATSFLKSIPNADVTKPITIMPKMQTVGDKKKASLVLIQDNQALRWKWTKDNPGDVPQLRKIKVKGIEQWDDSDMMDYLETYLMQHVKSKLAKSATIGAADATEAEDDEPTF
;
A
#
# COMPACT_ATOMS: atom_id res chain seq x y z
N MET A 1 -0.05 30.77 -7.78
CA MET A 1 1.26 30.08 -7.73
C MET A 1 1.23 28.93 -8.73
N LEU A 2 2.16 28.89 -9.70
CA LEU A 2 2.32 27.75 -10.62
C LEU A 2 3.62 27.05 -10.27
N GLY A 3 3.54 25.78 -9.86
CA GLY A 3 4.68 24.90 -9.63
C GLY A 3 4.71 23.80 -10.68
N ASN A 4 5.91 23.32 -11.03
CA ASN A 4 6.05 22.11 -11.84
C ASN A 4 5.42 20.93 -11.08
N LYS A 5 4.77 20.00 -11.79
CA LYS A 5 4.26 18.77 -11.18
C LYS A 5 5.44 17.99 -10.60
N ASP A 6 5.47 17.84 -9.28
CA ASP A 6 6.28 16.80 -8.65
C ASP A 6 5.91 15.47 -9.31
N SER A 7 6.92 14.77 -9.86
CA SER A 7 6.66 13.57 -10.65
C SER A 7 6.18 12.46 -9.71
N ILE A 8 4.90 12.10 -9.79
CA ILE A 8 4.35 10.96 -9.07
C ILE A 8 5.09 9.69 -9.49
N ILE A 9 5.69 8.99 -8.53
CA ILE A 9 6.41 7.73 -8.74
C ILE A 9 5.44 6.58 -8.48
N TYR A 10 5.08 5.86 -9.54
CA TYR A 10 4.25 4.66 -9.44
C TYR A 10 5.10 3.44 -9.11
N LEU A 11 4.70 2.74 -8.05
CA LEU A 11 5.35 1.55 -7.52
C LEU A 11 4.37 0.38 -7.57
N ALA A 12 4.88 -0.83 -7.79
CA ALA A 12 4.09 -2.06 -7.73
C ALA A 12 4.70 -3.05 -6.74
N VAL A 13 3.89 -3.94 -6.16
CA VAL A 13 4.40 -5.05 -5.34
C VAL A 13 4.46 -6.33 -6.19
N SER A 14 5.64 -6.94 -6.29
CA SER A 14 5.82 -8.24 -6.96
C SER A 14 6.94 -9.04 -6.30
N ASP A 15 6.73 -10.35 -6.14
CA ASP A 15 7.75 -11.30 -5.63
C ASP A 15 8.44 -10.87 -4.32
N GLY A 16 7.70 -10.23 -3.42
CA GLY A 16 8.25 -9.75 -2.15
C GLY A 16 9.19 -8.55 -2.28
N LYS A 17 9.10 -7.82 -3.39
CA LYS A 17 9.80 -6.55 -3.63
C LYS A 17 8.82 -5.46 -4.03
N ILE A 18 9.23 -4.22 -3.80
CA ILE A 18 8.67 -3.04 -4.46
C ILE A 18 9.37 -2.89 -5.80
N VAL A 19 8.61 -2.66 -6.85
CA VAL A 19 9.06 -2.56 -8.22
C VAL A 19 8.72 -1.18 -8.76
N ARG A 20 9.74 -0.45 -9.20
CA ARG A 20 9.58 0.79 -9.96
C ARG A 20 9.94 0.53 -11.41
N ARG A 21 9.06 0.91 -12.33
CA ARG A 21 9.40 0.91 -13.77
C ARG A 21 10.08 2.22 -14.13
N VAL A 22 11.19 2.12 -14.85
CA VAL A 22 11.92 3.26 -15.40
C VAL A 22 11.86 3.21 -16.92
N LYS A 23 11.83 4.38 -17.56
CA LYS A 23 11.73 4.49 -19.03
C LYS A 23 13.02 4.04 -19.70
N GLU A 24 14.13 4.59 -19.22
CA GLU A 24 15.48 4.27 -19.68
C GLU A 24 16.19 3.38 -18.64
N PRO A 25 17.11 2.50 -19.07
CA PRO A 25 17.94 1.73 -18.16
C PRO A 25 18.71 2.64 -17.19
N THR A 26 18.73 2.26 -15.93
CA THR A 26 19.59 2.84 -14.89
C THR A 26 20.62 1.81 -14.45
N ALA A 27 21.66 2.26 -13.74
CA ALA A 27 22.69 1.38 -13.16
C ALA A 27 22.12 0.29 -12.23
N ASN A 28 20.93 0.55 -11.65
CA ASN A 28 20.26 -0.36 -10.70
C ASN A 28 19.08 -1.11 -11.33
N SER A 29 18.76 -0.82 -12.60
CA SER A 29 17.62 -1.44 -13.28
C SER A 29 17.98 -2.81 -13.83
N ARG A 30 17.06 -3.76 -13.72
CA ARG A 30 17.09 -5.03 -14.46
C ARG A 30 16.17 -4.94 -15.67
N GLN A 31 16.58 -5.59 -16.76
CA GLN A 31 15.74 -5.72 -17.94
C GLN A 31 14.86 -6.97 -17.85
N ARG A 32 13.60 -6.86 -18.30
CA ARG A 32 12.68 -8.00 -18.44
C ARG A 32 11.85 -7.85 -19.69
N THR A 33 11.59 -8.95 -20.39
CA THR A 33 10.62 -9.01 -21.47
C THR A 33 9.24 -9.36 -20.92
N THR A 34 8.22 -8.58 -21.24
CA THR A 34 6.83 -8.88 -20.87
C THR A 34 6.26 -10.01 -21.72
N LYS A 35 5.11 -10.55 -21.32
CA LYS A 35 4.38 -11.56 -22.12
C LYS A 35 4.00 -11.05 -23.52
N GLU A 36 3.92 -9.73 -23.69
CA GLU A 36 3.63 -9.03 -24.95
C GLU A 36 4.89 -8.75 -25.77
N GLY A 37 6.06 -9.25 -25.36
CA GLY A 37 7.33 -9.02 -26.07
C GLY A 37 7.97 -7.66 -25.83
N LYS A 38 7.42 -6.82 -24.95
CA LYS A 38 7.98 -5.49 -24.66
C LYS A 38 9.12 -5.59 -23.65
N THR A 39 10.21 -4.89 -23.92
CA THR A 39 11.29 -4.69 -22.94
C THR A 39 10.86 -3.67 -21.90
N VAL A 40 11.04 -3.99 -20.63
CA VAL A 40 10.87 -3.05 -19.50
C VAL A 40 12.11 -3.05 -18.63
N HIS A 41 12.38 -1.89 -18.02
CA HIS A 41 13.45 -1.68 -17.04
C HIS A 41 12.82 -1.50 -15.66
N GLU A 42 13.26 -2.29 -14.69
CA GLU A 42 12.69 -2.35 -13.35
C GLU A 42 13.78 -2.16 -12.29
N GLU A 43 13.56 -1.23 -11.37
CA GLU A 43 14.35 -1.11 -10.13
C GLU A 43 13.59 -1.84 -9.01
N LEU A 44 14.31 -2.57 -8.16
CA LEU A 44 13.74 -3.36 -7.06
C LEU A 44 14.17 -2.79 -5.72
N TYR A 45 13.21 -2.68 -4.82
CA TYR A 45 13.42 -2.18 -3.47
C TYR A 45 12.82 -3.13 -2.44
N ASP A 46 13.42 -3.16 -1.26
CA ASP A 46 12.94 -3.98 -0.15
C ASP A 46 11.76 -3.35 0.59
N TYR A 47 11.71 -2.02 0.64
CA TYR A 47 10.67 -1.28 1.35
C TYR A 47 10.51 0.12 0.77
N ALA A 48 9.41 0.78 1.13
CA ALA A 48 9.19 2.21 0.94
C ALA A 48 8.72 2.81 2.25
N THR A 49 9.21 3.99 2.59
CA THR A 49 8.86 4.72 3.81
C THR A 49 8.29 6.07 3.42
N GLY A 50 7.31 6.55 4.16
CA GLY A 50 6.71 7.86 3.94
C GLY A 50 5.41 8.02 4.73
N LEU A 51 4.88 9.23 4.72
CA LEU A 51 3.58 9.54 5.29
C LEU A 51 2.47 9.09 4.33
N ILE A 52 1.56 8.23 4.78
CA ILE A 52 0.40 7.85 3.96
C ILE A 52 -0.59 9.00 3.94
N THR A 53 -0.97 9.48 2.76
CA THR A 53 -1.85 10.64 2.58
C THR A 53 -3.22 10.26 2.00
N ASP A 54 -3.29 9.19 1.21
CA ASP A 54 -4.56 8.67 0.70
C ASP A 54 -4.47 7.16 0.44
N ILE A 55 -5.61 6.49 0.50
CA ILE A 55 -5.76 5.10 0.10
C ILE A 55 -7.03 4.99 -0.74
N THR A 56 -6.88 4.45 -1.94
CA THR A 56 -7.98 4.29 -2.91
C THR A 56 -7.90 2.95 -3.60
N THR A 57 -9.00 2.54 -4.21
CA THR A 57 -9.02 1.44 -5.16
C THR A 57 -9.11 1.97 -6.58
N ARG A 58 -8.43 1.31 -7.52
CA ARG A 58 -8.53 1.59 -8.95
C ARG A 58 -8.73 0.30 -9.72
N GLU A 59 -9.59 0.35 -10.73
CA GLU A 59 -9.81 -0.75 -11.65
C GLU A 59 -9.13 -0.49 -13.00
N ASN A 60 -8.67 -1.57 -13.62
CA ASN A 60 -8.20 -1.61 -14.99
C ASN A 60 -8.45 -3.01 -15.58
N ASP A 61 -8.02 -3.23 -16.81
CA ASP A 61 -8.20 -4.49 -17.55
C ASP A 61 -7.65 -5.74 -16.83
N TYR A 62 -6.77 -5.56 -15.84
CA TYR A 62 -6.16 -6.63 -15.06
C TYR A 62 -6.79 -6.79 -13.66
N GLY A 63 -7.88 -6.08 -13.37
CA GLY A 63 -8.69 -6.18 -12.15
C GLY A 63 -8.67 -4.94 -11.26
N LYS A 64 -9.18 -5.11 -10.04
CA LYS A 64 -9.17 -4.09 -8.97
C LYS A 64 -7.85 -4.11 -8.19
N PHE A 65 -7.34 -2.95 -7.85
CA PHE A 65 -6.07 -2.75 -7.14
C PHE A 65 -6.22 -1.71 -6.03
N TRP A 66 -5.47 -1.90 -4.95
CA TRP A 66 -5.22 -0.86 -3.96
C TRP A 66 -4.10 0.06 -4.44
N ASN A 67 -4.29 1.37 -4.23
CA ASN A 67 -3.29 2.41 -4.40
C ASN A 67 -3.12 3.12 -3.05
N VAL A 68 -1.93 3.00 -2.46
CA VAL A 68 -1.55 3.72 -1.24
C VAL A 68 -0.67 4.90 -1.66
N VAL A 69 -1.15 6.12 -1.43
CA VAL A 69 -0.41 7.35 -1.72
C VAL A 69 0.45 7.69 -0.51
N MET A 70 1.74 7.87 -0.74
CA MET A 70 2.72 8.21 0.28
C MET A 70 3.52 9.44 -0.13
N THR A 71 3.94 10.24 0.85
CA THR A 71 4.81 11.39 0.66
C THR A 71 6.09 11.25 1.49
N ASP A 72 7.21 11.68 0.91
CA ASP A 72 8.50 11.79 1.59
C ASP A 72 9.25 13.01 1.01
N GLY A 73 9.37 14.08 1.80
CA GLY A 73 9.79 15.39 1.31
C GLY A 73 8.88 15.89 0.17
N SER A 74 9.47 16.23 -0.98
CA SER A 74 8.73 16.63 -2.19
C SER A 74 8.27 15.44 -3.06
N ALA A 75 8.70 14.22 -2.74
CA ALA A 75 8.37 13.05 -3.55
C ALA A 75 7.00 12.49 -3.18
N THR A 76 6.17 12.21 -4.19
CA THR A 76 4.92 11.48 -4.04
C THR A 76 5.04 10.09 -4.67
N TYR A 77 4.72 9.06 -3.90
CA TYR A 77 4.71 7.68 -4.33
C TYR A 77 3.29 7.11 -4.34
N VAL A 78 2.99 6.25 -5.31
CA VAL A 78 1.75 5.47 -5.33
C VAL A 78 2.12 4.00 -5.34
N LEU A 79 1.99 3.33 -4.19
CA LEU A 79 2.23 1.90 -4.06
C LEU A 79 0.97 1.12 -4.41
N GLN A 80 1.06 0.33 -5.48
CA GLN A 80 -0.02 -0.48 -6.01
C GLN A 80 0.15 -1.98 -5.68
N PHE A 81 -0.94 -2.61 -5.24
CA PHE A 81 -1.03 -4.07 -5.10
C PHE A 81 -2.45 -4.57 -5.37
N LYS A 82 -2.60 -5.87 -5.63
CA LYS A 82 -3.89 -6.51 -5.96
C LYS A 82 -4.93 -6.26 -4.86
N TYR A 83 -6.20 -6.12 -5.26
CA TYR A 83 -7.32 -5.88 -4.33
C TYR A 83 -7.48 -6.99 -3.28
N SER A 84 -7.26 -8.25 -3.67
CA SER A 84 -7.40 -9.42 -2.80
C SER A 84 -6.09 -10.23 -2.67
N GLY A 85 -6.08 -11.20 -1.76
CA GLY A 85 -4.92 -12.05 -1.48
C GLY A 85 -4.03 -11.54 -0.34
N GLY A 86 -2.84 -12.13 -0.19
CA GLY A 86 -2.01 -12.00 1.01
C GLY A 86 -1.49 -10.58 1.28
N ASN A 87 -1.08 -9.84 0.25
CA ASN A 87 -0.66 -8.43 0.39
C ASN A 87 -1.80 -7.54 0.88
N ALA A 88 -2.99 -7.65 0.27
CA ALA A 88 -4.17 -6.89 0.69
C ALA A 88 -4.60 -7.25 2.10
N THR A 89 -4.73 -8.55 2.39
CA THR A 89 -5.16 -9.05 3.70
C THR A 89 -4.23 -8.55 4.82
N SER A 90 -2.91 -8.65 4.62
CA SER A 90 -1.94 -8.21 5.64
C SER A 90 -1.92 -6.69 5.81
N PHE A 91 -2.00 -5.92 4.72
CA PHE A 91 -2.09 -4.46 4.80
C PHE A 91 -3.37 -4.00 5.52
N LEU A 92 -4.53 -4.45 5.06
CA LEU A 92 -5.84 -4.03 5.57
C LEU A 92 -6.06 -4.44 7.03
N LYS A 93 -5.44 -5.54 7.48
CA LYS A 93 -5.46 -5.94 8.89
C LYS A 93 -4.46 -5.18 9.75
N SER A 94 -3.37 -4.63 9.19
CA SER A 94 -2.33 -3.91 9.95
C SER A 94 -2.63 -2.42 10.07
N ILE A 95 -3.05 -1.78 8.97
CA ILE A 95 -3.21 -0.32 8.89
C ILE A 95 -4.18 0.28 9.94
N PRO A 96 -5.23 -0.41 10.44
CA PRO A 96 -6.08 0.15 11.50
C PRO A 96 -5.35 0.48 12.80
N ASN A 97 -4.21 -0.19 13.06
CA ASN A 97 -3.38 0.01 14.24
C ASN A 97 -2.24 1.00 14.00
N ALA A 98 -2.08 1.52 12.79
CA ALA A 98 -1.08 2.52 12.49
C ALA A 98 -1.51 3.91 12.97
N ASP A 99 -0.53 4.70 13.40
CA ASP A 99 -0.67 6.15 13.48
C ASP A 99 -0.43 6.76 12.10
N VAL A 100 -1.51 7.15 11.42
CA VAL A 100 -1.43 7.67 10.05
C VAL A 100 -0.87 9.09 9.96
N THR A 101 -0.58 9.73 11.10
CA THR A 101 0.07 11.05 11.16
C THR A 101 1.60 10.95 11.09
N LYS A 102 2.14 9.74 11.20
CA LYS A 102 3.59 9.47 11.18
C LYS A 102 3.98 8.66 9.95
N PRO A 103 5.26 8.71 9.53
CA PRO A 103 5.77 7.84 8.49
C PRO A 103 5.57 6.36 8.81
N ILE A 104 5.23 5.58 7.78
CA ILE A 104 5.08 4.12 7.84
C ILE A 104 5.98 3.51 6.77
N THR A 105 6.77 2.52 7.17
CA THR A 105 7.55 1.69 6.25
C THR A 105 6.70 0.50 5.81
N ILE A 106 6.49 0.34 4.50
CA ILE A 106 5.80 -0.81 3.90
C ILE A 106 6.85 -1.71 3.26
N MET A 107 6.94 -2.95 3.75
CA MET A 107 7.92 -3.93 3.33
C MET A 107 7.23 -5.19 2.82
N PRO A 108 7.23 -5.44 1.49
CA PRO A 108 6.73 -6.70 0.96
C PRO A 108 7.59 -7.88 1.40
N LYS A 109 6.94 -9.01 1.63
CA LYS A 109 7.57 -10.29 1.96
C LYS A 109 6.95 -11.39 1.13
N MET A 110 7.81 -12.32 0.71
CA MET A 110 7.41 -13.58 0.10
C MET A 110 8.01 -14.71 0.95
N GLN A 111 7.14 -15.56 1.50
CA GLN A 111 7.55 -16.74 2.25
C GLN A 111 7.15 -17.99 1.49
N THR A 112 8.08 -18.94 1.36
CA THR A 112 7.77 -20.27 0.82
C THR A 112 7.37 -21.18 1.97
N VAL A 113 6.16 -21.72 1.93
CA VAL A 113 5.63 -22.67 2.92
C VAL A 113 5.22 -23.94 2.16
N GLY A 114 6.07 -24.96 2.24
CA GLY A 114 5.98 -26.12 1.34
C GLY A 114 6.13 -25.66 -0.11
N ASP A 115 5.24 -26.11 -1.00
CA ASP A 115 5.25 -25.72 -2.42
C ASP A 115 4.52 -24.41 -2.72
N LYS A 116 4.00 -23.72 -1.68
CA LYS A 116 3.19 -22.51 -1.84
C LYS A 116 3.98 -21.26 -1.43
N LYS A 117 3.98 -20.27 -2.32
CA LYS A 117 4.46 -18.92 -2.00
C LYS A 117 3.33 -18.11 -1.35
N LYS A 118 3.62 -17.49 -0.20
CA LYS A 118 2.74 -16.60 0.54
C LYS A 118 3.30 -15.19 0.51
N ALA A 119 2.56 -14.28 -0.13
CA ALA A 119 2.88 -12.86 -0.14
C ALA A 119 2.25 -12.16 1.07
N SER A 120 2.93 -11.16 1.62
CA SER A 120 2.40 -10.28 2.66
C SER A 120 3.10 -8.92 2.63
N LEU A 121 2.45 -7.90 3.19
CA LEU A 121 3.01 -6.59 3.48
C LEU A 121 3.20 -6.47 4.99
N VAL A 122 4.44 -6.21 5.42
CA VAL A 122 4.75 -5.86 6.80
C VAL A 122 4.78 -4.34 6.89
N LEU A 123 3.98 -3.77 7.79
CA LEU A 123 4.02 -2.34 8.10
C LEU A 123 4.89 -2.17 9.33
N ILE A 124 5.84 -1.25 9.27
CA ILE A 124 6.75 -0.92 10.37
C ILE A 124 6.59 0.56 10.68
N GLN A 125 6.41 0.88 11.95
CA GLN A 125 6.31 2.24 12.47
C GLN A 125 6.99 2.29 13.84
N ASP A 126 7.67 3.38 14.15
CA ASP A 126 8.44 3.54 15.39
C ASP A 126 9.40 2.35 15.64
N ASN A 127 10.03 1.89 14.55
CA ASN A 127 10.94 0.74 14.50
C ASN A 127 10.34 -0.61 14.96
N GLN A 128 9.00 -0.72 14.96
CA GLN A 128 8.28 -1.93 15.33
C GLN A 128 7.30 -2.36 14.23
N ALA A 129 7.19 -3.68 14.01
CA ALA A 129 6.20 -4.23 13.10
C ALA A 129 4.79 -4.07 13.70
N LEU A 130 3.90 -3.42 12.96
CA LEU A 130 2.50 -3.27 13.34
C LEU A 130 1.81 -4.63 13.36
N ARG A 131 1.21 -4.96 14.51
CA ARG A 131 0.41 -6.18 14.66
C ARG A 131 -0.93 -6.02 13.95
N TRP A 132 -1.44 -7.12 13.42
CA TRP A 132 -2.77 -7.16 12.84
C TRP A 132 -3.82 -6.89 13.91
N LYS A 133 -4.80 -6.06 13.57
CA LYS A 133 -6.00 -5.81 14.39
C LYS A 133 -6.83 -7.07 14.55
N TRP A 134 -6.99 -7.84 13.48
CA TRP A 134 -7.71 -9.11 13.48
C TRP A 134 -6.76 -10.26 13.19
N THR A 135 -6.69 -11.20 14.11
CA THR A 135 -5.85 -12.39 14.03
C THR A 135 -6.72 -13.64 13.89
N LYS A 136 -6.09 -14.81 13.77
CA LYS A 136 -6.85 -16.08 13.77
C LYS A 136 -7.52 -16.31 15.13
N ASP A 137 -6.83 -15.97 16.22
CA ASP A 137 -7.29 -16.21 17.58
C ASP A 137 -8.30 -15.13 18.04
N ASN A 138 -8.20 -13.93 17.46
CA ASN A 138 -9.16 -12.84 17.67
C ASN A 138 -9.60 -12.27 16.32
N PRO A 139 -10.52 -12.96 15.61
CA PRO A 139 -10.96 -12.53 14.28
C PRO A 139 -11.94 -11.35 14.31
N GLY A 140 -12.55 -11.05 15.46
CA GLY A 140 -13.67 -10.10 15.54
C GLY A 140 -14.78 -10.46 14.55
N ASP A 141 -15.33 -9.44 13.88
CA ASP A 141 -16.40 -9.60 12.89
C ASP A 141 -15.89 -9.84 11.46
N VAL A 142 -14.58 -10.05 11.27
CA VAL A 142 -14.02 -10.28 9.93
C VAL A 142 -14.54 -11.61 9.38
N PRO A 143 -15.24 -11.62 8.24
CA PRO A 143 -15.71 -12.85 7.61
C PRO A 143 -14.56 -13.82 7.31
N GLN A 144 -14.81 -15.11 7.52
CA GLN A 144 -13.84 -16.17 7.22
C GLN A 144 -13.88 -16.53 5.74
N LEU A 145 -12.76 -17.05 5.23
CA LEU A 145 -12.70 -17.62 3.88
C LEU A 145 -13.71 -18.76 3.74
N ARG A 146 -14.47 -18.76 2.64
CA ARG A 146 -15.41 -19.84 2.32
C ARG A 146 -14.93 -20.64 1.13
N LYS A 147 -15.20 -21.94 1.13
CA LYS A 147 -15.00 -22.77 -0.06
C LYS A 147 -16.22 -22.64 -0.96
N ILE A 148 -15.99 -22.27 -2.21
CA ILE A 148 -17.02 -22.25 -3.25
C ILE A 148 -16.61 -23.18 -4.40
N LYS A 149 -17.60 -23.66 -5.15
CA LYS A 149 -17.38 -24.48 -6.34
C LYS A 149 -17.72 -23.66 -7.57
N VAL A 150 -16.71 -23.32 -8.37
CA VAL A 150 -16.88 -22.56 -9.62
C VAL A 150 -16.58 -23.49 -10.79
N LYS A 151 -17.59 -23.75 -11.63
CA LYS A 151 -17.48 -24.65 -12.80
C LYS A 151 -16.87 -26.02 -12.46
N GLY A 152 -17.24 -26.58 -11.30
CA GLY A 152 -16.74 -27.89 -10.87
C GLY A 152 -15.47 -27.86 -10.01
N ILE A 153 -14.75 -26.74 -9.95
CA ILE A 153 -13.47 -26.60 -9.24
C ILE A 153 -13.71 -25.95 -7.88
N GLU A 154 -13.22 -26.57 -6.81
CA GLU A 154 -13.22 -25.97 -5.48
C GLU A 154 -12.17 -24.85 -5.40
N GLN A 155 -12.59 -23.67 -4.97
CA GLN A 155 -11.72 -22.53 -4.73
C GLN A 155 -12.09 -21.85 -3.41
N TRP A 156 -11.08 -21.25 -2.77
CA TRP A 156 -11.30 -20.38 -1.62
C TRP A 156 -11.72 -19.00 -2.13
N ASP A 157 -12.79 -18.48 -1.54
CA ASP A 157 -13.35 -17.17 -1.84
C ASP A 157 -13.17 -16.25 -0.63
N ASP A 158 -12.56 -15.09 -0.88
CA ASP A 158 -12.26 -14.06 0.12
C ASP A 158 -13.10 -12.79 -0.06
N SER A 159 -14.11 -12.83 -0.92
CA SER A 159 -14.96 -11.68 -1.29
C SER A 159 -15.56 -10.98 -0.07
N ASP A 160 -16.30 -11.72 0.78
CA ASP A 160 -16.95 -11.16 1.98
C ASP A 160 -15.92 -10.54 2.96
N MET A 161 -14.72 -11.15 3.05
CA MET A 161 -13.64 -10.64 3.88
C MET A 161 -13.06 -9.34 3.32
N MET A 162 -12.82 -9.27 2.01
CA MET A 162 -12.29 -8.07 1.36
C MET A 162 -13.26 -6.90 1.46
N ASP A 163 -14.56 -7.14 1.25
CA ASP A 163 -15.59 -6.10 1.31
C ASP A 163 -15.72 -5.54 2.73
N TYR A 164 -15.67 -6.40 3.75
CA TYR A 164 -15.61 -5.97 5.15
C TYR A 164 -14.38 -5.10 5.43
N LEU A 165 -13.20 -5.55 5.00
CA LEU A 165 -11.94 -4.85 5.26
C LEU A 165 -11.84 -3.52 4.50
N GLU A 166 -12.33 -3.45 3.26
CA GLU A 166 -12.46 -2.21 2.49
C GLU A 166 -13.41 -1.24 3.19
N THR A 167 -14.59 -1.71 3.58
CA THR A 167 -15.59 -0.90 4.30
C THR A 167 -15.00 -0.33 5.59
N TYR A 168 -14.32 -1.17 6.37
CA TYR A 168 -13.67 -0.73 7.61
C TYR A 168 -12.60 0.34 7.34
N LEU A 169 -11.74 0.13 6.34
CA LEU A 169 -10.71 1.07 5.94
C LEU A 169 -11.32 2.43 5.59
N MET A 170 -12.35 2.44 4.75
CA MET A 170 -13.00 3.67 4.29
C MET A 170 -13.68 4.43 5.44
N GLN A 171 -14.29 3.72 6.38
CA GLN A 171 -14.98 4.34 7.53
C GLN A 171 -14.01 4.86 8.59
N HIS A 172 -12.96 4.09 8.92
CA HIS A 172 -12.17 4.34 10.13
C HIS A 172 -10.74 4.83 9.88
N VAL A 173 -10.14 4.47 8.75
CA VAL A 173 -8.75 4.86 8.44
C VAL A 173 -8.73 6.07 7.54
N LYS A 174 -9.57 6.09 6.49
CA LYS A 174 -9.66 7.24 5.57
C LYS A 174 -10.15 8.50 6.27
N SER A 175 -11.04 8.37 7.25
CA SER A 175 -11.45 9.48 8.11
C SER A 175 -10.32 10.04 8.97
N LYS A 176 -9.38 9.20 9.44
CA LYS A 176 -8.17 9.66 10.13
C LYS A 176 -7.20 10.38 9.20
N LEU A 177 -7.02 9.86 7.98
CA LEU A 177 -6.19 10.49 6.94
C LEU A 177 -6.71 11.90 6.60
N ALA A 178 -8.02 12.04 6.39
CA ALA A 178 -8.65 13.34 6.12
C ALA A 178 -8.43 14.34 7.27
N LYS A 179 -8.61 13.90 8.52
CA LYS A 179 -8.35 14.75 9.70
C LYS A 179 -6.88 15.16 9.82
N SER A 180 -5.95 14.22 9.58
CA SER A 180 -4.51 14.52 9.59
C SER A 180 -4.14 15.57 8.54
N ALA A 181 -4.72 15.49 7.35
CA ALA A 181 -4.48 16.48 6.30
C ALA A 181 -4.98 17.88 6.69
N THR A 182 -6.11 17.99 7.39
CA THR A 182 -6.63 19.28 7.87
C THR A 182 -5.74 19.89 8.96
N ILE A 183 -5.25 19.07 9.90
CA ILE A 183 -4.37 19.55 10.98
C ILE A 183 -3.03 20.04 10.42
N GLY A 184 -2.40 19.28 9.52
CA GLY A 184 -1.14 19.70 8.89
C GLY A 184 -1.26 20.97 8.05
N ALA A 185 -2.44 21.26 7.50
CA ALA A 185 -2.69 22.51 6.77
C ALA A 185 -2.87 23.72 7.70
N ALA A 186 -3.42 23.54 8.91
CA ALA A 186 -3.57 24.61 9.89
C ALA A 186 -2.24 24.96 10.59
N ASP A 187 -1.40 23.97 10.89
CA ASP A 187 -0.07 24.17 11.48
C ASP A 187 0.89 24.89 10.51
N ALA A 188 0.76 24.62 9.20
CA ALA A 188 1.56 25.29 8.19
C ALA A 188 1.19 26.77 8.00
N THR A 189 -0.02 27.19 8.39
CA THR A 189 -0.45 28.59 8.31
C THR A 189 -0.06 29.43 9.54
N GLU A 190 0.26 28.81 10.67
CA GLU A 190 0.73 29.52 11.87
C GLU A 190 2.26 29.71 11.89
N ALA A 191 3.00 28.99 11.05
CA ALA A 191 4.47 29.05 11.00
C ALA A 191 5.06 30.14 10.08
N GLU A 192 4.23 30.94 9.38
CA GLU A 192 4.68 32.00 8.48
C GLU A 192 4.70 33.42 9.10
N ASP A 193 4.29 33.59 10.37
CA ASP A 193 4.10 34.93 10.99
C ASP A 193 5.20 35.35 11.99
N ASP A 194 6.32 34.63 12.10
CA ASP A 194 7.45 35.03 12.97
C ASP A 194 8.62 35.56 12.14
N GLU A 195 8.46 36.76 11.57
CA GLU A 195 9.60 37.53 11.05
C GLU A 195 10.49 38.02 12.20
N PRO A 196 11.83 37.91 12.09
CA PRO A 196 12.73 38.46 13.08
C PRO A 196 12.73 39.99 12.97
N THR A 197 12.16 40.67 13.96
CA THR A 197 12.35 42.11 14.13
C THR A 197 13.83 42.38 14.44
N PHE A 198 14.49 43.12 13.54
CA PHE A 198 15.86 43.64 13.69
C PHE A 198 15.99 44.63 14.85
#